data_AF-A0A5U8SX96-F1
#
_entry.id   AF-A0A5U8SX96-F1
#
_cell.length_a   1.000
_cell.length_b   1.000
_cell.length_c   1.000
_cell.angle_alpha   90.00
_cell.angle_beta   90.00
_cell.angle_gamma   90.00
#
_symmetry.space_group_name_H-M   'P 1'
#
loop_
_entity.id
_entity.type
_entity.pdbx_description
1 polymer ?
#
loop_
_entity_poly.entity_id
_entity_poly.type
_entity_poly.pdbx_seq_one_letter_code
_entity_poly.pdbx_strand_id
1 'polypeptide(L)' 'STISDKPAKQVAKETGAEYGGVLYVDSLSAADGPVPTYIDLLNTTVDTIAKGFHQ' A
#
# COMPACT_ATOMS: atom_id res chain seq x y z
N SER A 1 3.04 -5.50 -4.05
CA SER A 1 3.63 -4.45 -4.91
C SER A 1 4.91 -4.98 -5.51
N THR A 2 4.99 -4.97 -6.83
CA THR A 2 6.17 -5.40 -7.59
C THR A 2 7.22 -4.29 -7.71
N ILE A 3 6.90 -3.07 -7.28
CA ILE A 3 7.77 -1.90 -7.41
C ILE A 3 8.44 -1.51 -6.09
N SER A 4 9.63 -0.94 -6.21
CA SER A 4 10.41 -0.39 -5.09
C SER A 4 9.70 0.79 -4.42
N ASP A 5 9.72 0.82 -3.08
CA ASP A 5 9.15 1.90 -2.27
C ASP A 5 10.07 3.13 -2.13
N LYS A 6 11.32 3.04 -2.58
CA LYS A 6 12.35 4.08 -2.39
C LYS A 6 11.93 5.46 -2.90
N PRO A 7 11.34 5.63 -4.11
CA PRO A 7 10.95 6.95 -4.59
C PRO A 7 9.86 7.58 -3.72
N ALA A 8 8.87 6.79 -3.28
CA ALA A 8 7.80 7.28 -2.42
C ALA A 8 8.33 7.72 -1.04
N LYS A 9 9.27 6.95 -0.47
CA LYS A 9 9.94 7.32 0.79
C LYS A 9 10.78 8.60 0.67
N GLN A 10 11.42 8.83 -0.48
CA GLN A 10 12.16 10.08 -0.72
C GLN A 10 11.22 11.29 -0.74
N VAL A 11 10.09 11.20 -1.45
CA VAL A 11 9.07 12.26 -1.49
C VAL A 11 8.54 12.56 -0.08
N ALA A 12 8.20 11.52 0.70
CA ALA A 12 7.74 11.67 2.08
C ALA A 12 8.78 12.43 2.93
N LYS A 13 10.05 12.05 2.83
CA LYS A 13 11.16 12.70 3.55
C LYS A 13 11.35 14.18 3.16
N GLU A 14 11.23 14.51 1.88
CA GLU A 14 11.47 15.87 1.38
C GLU A 14 10.28 16.82 1.63
N THR A 15 9.07 16.29 1.69
CA THR A 15 7.83 17.09 1.82
C THR A 15 7.31 17.18 3.25
N GLY A 16 7.73 16.27 4.12
CA GLY A 16 7.13 16.10 5.46
C GLY A 16 5.80 15.35 5.45
N ALA A 17 5.36 14.83 4.30
CA ALA A 17 4.21 13.94 4.23
C ALA A 17 4.52 12.58 4.88
N GLU A 18 3.51 11.94 5.46
CA GLU A 18 3.65 10.59 6.01
C GLU A 18 3.72 9.54 4.88
N TYR A 19 4.62 8.56 5.03
CA TYR A 19 4.66 7.40 4.14
C TYR A 19 3.59 6.39 4.56
N GLY A 20 2.44 6.41 3.88
CA GLY A 20 1.28 5.56 4.17
C GLY A 20 1.42 4.06 3.83
N GLY A 21 2.61 3.59 3.44
CA GLY A 21 2.85 2.19 3.13
C GLY A 21 2.66 1.83 1.65
N VAL A 22 2.31 0.57 1.40
CA VAL A 22 2.29 -0.03 0.07
C VAL A 22 0.86 -0.41 -0.31
N LEU A 23 0.45 -0.07 -1.53
CA LEU A 23 -0.83 -0.49 -2.10
C LEU A 23 -0.66 -1.75 -2.95
N TYR A 24 -1.72 -2.55 -3.03
CA TYR A 24 -1.80 -3.73 -3.88
C TYR A 24 -2.76 -3.43 -5.04
N VAL A 25 -2.26 -3.49 -6.28
CA VAL A 25 -3.01 -3.06 -7.47
C VAL A 25 -2.80 -3.95 -8.69
N ASP A 26 -1.59 -4.46 -8.87
CA ASP A 26 -1.15 -5.17 -10.08
C ASP A 26 -1.05 -6.69 -9.90
N SER A 27 -1.05 -7.14 -8.64
CA SER A 27 -0.76 -8.52 -8.28
C SER A 27 -1.42 -8.91 -6.96
N LEU A 28 -1.94 -10.14 -6.92
CA LEU A 28 -2.29 -10.84 -5.69
C LEU A 28 -1.04 -11.40 -5.04
N SER A 29 -1.08 -11.60 -3.73
CA SER A 29 -0.04 -12.33 -3.04
C SER A 29 -0.19 -13.84 -3.28
N ALA A 30 0.79 -14.61 -2.81
CA ALA A 30 0.59 -16.04 -2.59
C ALA A 30 -0.58 -16.29 -1.61
N ALA A 31 -1.07 -17.53 -1.57
CA ALA A 31 -2.24 -17.91 -0.77
C ALA A 31 -2.05 -17.69 0.74
N ASP A 32 -0.82 -17.68 1.23
CA ASP A 32 -0.40 -17.39 2.60
C ASP A 32 0.02 -15.93 2.81
N GLY A 33 -0.10 -15.10 1.77
CA GLY A 33 0.24 -13.68 1.80
C GLY A 33 -0.92 -12.77 2.20
N PRO A 34 -0.68 -11.45 2.26
CA PRO A 34 -1.62 -10.49 2.82
C PRO A 34 -2.84 -10.18 1.93
N VAL A 35 -2.80 -10.47 0.64
CA VAL A 35 -3.88 -10.19 -0.32
C VAL A 35 -4.09 -11.38 -1.28
N PRO A 36 -4.52 -12.54 -0.78
CA PRO A 36 -4.60 -13.77 -1.57
C PRO A 36 -5.78 -13.76 -2.56
N THR A 37 -6.78 -12.90 -2.33
CA THR A 37 -7.94 -12.74 -3.21
C THR A 37 -8.11 -11.31 -3.71
N TYR A 38 -8.90 -11.14 -4.77
CA TYR A 38 -9.22 -9.82 -5.31
C TYR A 38 -9.99 -8.94 -4.32
N ILE A 39 -10.87 -9.54 -3.50
CA ILE A 39 -11.58 -8.79 -2.44
C ILE A 39 -10.59 -8.32 -1.37
N ASP A 40 -9.63 -9.16 -0.98
CA ASP A 40 -8.59 -8.75 -0.02
C ASP A 40 -7.71 -7.64 -0.56
N LEU A 41 -7.39 -7.67 -1.86
CA LEU A 41 -6.67 -6.59 -2.54
C LEU A 41 -7.42 -5.26 -2.43
N LEU A 42 -8.73 -5.26 -2.75
CA LEU A 42 -9.55 -4.05 -2.67
C LEU A 42 -9.64 -3.53 -1.23
N ASN A 43 -9.97 -4.42 -0.28
CA ASN A 43 -10.13 -4.06 1.12
C ASN A 43 -8.82 -3.51 1.72
N THR A 44 -7.70 -4.20 1.51
CA THR A 44 -6.40 -3.79 2.05
C THR A 44 -5.95 -2.45 1.48
N THR A 45 -6.13 -2.25 0.17
CA THR A 45 -5.76 -0.98 -0.48
C THR A 45 -6.62 0.19 0.02
N VAL A 46 -7.94 0.01 0.12
CA VAL A 46 -8.84 1.06 0.64
C VAL A 46 -8.56 1.37 2.10
N ASP A 47 -8.38 0.34 2.94
CA ASP A 47 -8.02 0.48 4.36
C ASP A 47 -6.67 1.21 4.54
N THR A 48 -5.67 0.90 3.72
CA THR A 48 -4.36 1.59 3.74
C THR A 48 -4.51 3.08 3.41
N ILE A 49 -5.33 3.42 2.41
CA ILE A 49 -5.63 4.81 2.06
C ILE A 49 -6.35 5.50 3.22
N ALA A 50 -7.41 4.89 3.77
CA ALA A 50 -8.18 5.45 4.88
C ALA A 50 -7.29 5.75 6.10
N LYS A 51 -6.42 4.81 6.48
CA LYS A 51 -5.44 4.99 7.56
C LYS A 51 -4.44 6.11 7.29
N GLY A 52 -4.00 6.27 6.05
CA GLY A 52 -3.14 7.39 5.63
C GLY A 52 -3.79 8.77 5.76
N PHE A 53 -5.12 8.83 5.88
CA PHE A 53 -5.90 10.05 6.16
C PHE A 53 -6.52 10.05 7.57
N HIS A 54 -6.07 9.15 8.46
CA HIS A 54 -6.53 9.02 9.84
C HIS A 54 -8.05 8.81 10.00
N GLN A 55 -8.64 8.01 9.12
CA GLN A 55 -10.02 7.52 9.26
C GLN A 55 -10.11 6.16 9.95
#